data_AF-A0A8J6LJX1-F1
#
_entry.id   AF-A0A8J6LJX1-F1
#
_cell.length_a   1.000
_cell.length_b   1.000
_cell.length_c   1.000
_cell.angle_alpha   90.00
_cell.angle_beta   90.00
_cell.angle_gamma   90.00
#
_symmetry.space_group_name_H-M   'P 1'
#
loop_
_entity.id
_entity.type
_entity.pdbx_description
1 polymer ?
#
loop_
_entity_poly.entity_id
_entity_poly.type
_entity_poly.pdbx_seq_one_letter_code
_entity_poly.pdbx_strand_id
1 'polypeptide(L)'
;MVSQRYLRDIPTRGMSFVITEALAAGFTPGSPIWVNLGQGQPEVGDIPGAPPRITSIALEPTDHAYGPINGGADLRTAVADHY
;
A
#
# COMPACT_ATOMS: atom_id res chain seq x y z
N MET A 1 -23.41 -23.32 -7.39
CA MET A 1 -23.33 -22.91 -5.96
C MET A 1 -21.88 -23.04 -5.54
N VAL A 2 -21.20 -21.93 -5.22
CA VAL A 2 -19.78 -21.98 -4.81
C VAL A 2 -19.72 -22.61 -3.41
N SER A 3 -18.84 -23.58 -3.22
CA SER A 3 -18.68 -24.27 -1.92
C SER A 3 -18.21 -23.28 -0.85
N GLN A 4 -19.01 -23.10 0.22
CA GLN A 4 -18.67 -22.27 1.38
C GLN A 4 -17.43 -22.76 2.15
N ARG A 5 -16.87 -23.93 1.80
CA ARG A 5 -15.70 -24.51 2.50
C ARG A 5 -14.45 -23.61 2.45
N TYR A 6 -14.35 -22.73 1.44
CA TYR A 6 -13.18 -21.87 1.22
C TYR A 6 -13.45 -20.38 1.39
N LEU A 7 -14.70 -19.98 1.67
CA LEU A 7 -15.08 -18.58 1.87
C LEU A 7 -15.59 -18.41 3.29
N ARG A 8 -15.08 -17.39 3.98
CA ARG A 8 -15.50 -17.04 5.33
C ARG A 8 -15.94 -15.58 5.35
N ASP A 9 -17.05 -15.31 6.02
CA ASP A 9 -17.46 -13.94 6.29
C ASP A 9 -16.47 -13.28 7.26
N ILE A 10 -15.91 -12.16 6.84
CA ILE A 10 -14.99 -11.36 7.66
C ILE A 10 -15.77 -10.11 8.12
N PRO A 11 -16.03 -9.97 9.44
CA PRO A 11 -16.75 -8.81 9.94
C PRO A 11 -15.90 -7.54 9.78
N THR A 12 -16.55 -6.44 9.40
CA THR A 12 -15.92 -5.11 9.30
C THR A 12 -15.43 -4.69 10.68
N ARG A 13 -14.12 -4.68 10.88
CA ARG A 13 -13.46 -4.34 12.16
C ARG A 13 -12.16 -3.59 11.92
N GLY A 14 -11.64 -3.00 13.00
CA GLY A 14 -10.37 -2.27 12.99
C GLY A 14 -10.44 -1.06 12.05
N MET A 15 -9.40 -0.90 11.23
CA MET A 15 -9.28 0.22 10.30
C MET A 15 -10.51 0.35 9.39
N SER A 16 -11.01 -0.75 8.80
CA SER A 16 -12.18 -0.70 7.91
C SER A 16 -13.42 -0.10 8.58
N PHE A 17 -13.66 -0.42 9.85
CA PHE A 17 -14.79 0.17 10.59
C PHE A 17 -14.60 1.68 10.79
N VAL A 18 -13.42 2.10 11.22
CA VAL A 18 -13.10 3.52 11.45
C VAL A 18 -13.23 4.34 10.16
N ILE A 19 -12.76 3.81 9.01
CA ILE A 19 -12.92 4.47 7.71
C ILE A 19 -14.41 4.62 7.36
N THR A 20 -15.20 3.55 7.52
CA THR A 20 -16.64 3.58 7.20
C THR A 20 -17.37 4.63 8.01
N GLU A 21 -17.15 4.69 9.33
CA GLU A 21 -17.79 5.68 10.19
C GLU A 21 -17.33 7.10 9.88
N ALA A 22 -16.03 7.30 9.59
CA ALA A 22 -15.50 8.61 9.20
C ALA A 22 -16.16 9.11 7.90
N LEU A 23 -16.25 8.25 6.88
CA LEU A 23 -16.92 8.57 5.61
C LEU A 23 -18.41 8.90 5.85
N ALA A 24 -19.10 8.13 6.68
CA ALA A 24 -20.50 8.38 7.04
C ALA A 24 -20.68 9.73 7.77
N ALA A 25 -19.68 10.15 8.54
CA ALA A 25 -19.64 11.47 9.19
C ALA A 25 -19.23 12.63 8.27
N GLY A 26 -18.95 12.36 6.99
CA GLY A 26 -18.60 13.38 5.99
C GLY A 26 -17.10 13.60 5.78
N PHE A 27 -16.23 12.71 6.31
CA PHE A 27 -14.82 12.71 5.95
C PHE A 27 -14.67 12.46 4.44
N THR A 28 -13.71 13.14 3.83
CA THR A 28 -13.26 12.86 2.46
C THR A 28 -11.73 12.70 2.44
N PRO A 29 -11.19 11.74 1.68
CA PRO A 29 -9.75 11.64 1.46
C PRO A 29 -9.19 12.98 0.94
N GLY A 30 -8.15 13.49 1.59
CA GLY A 30 -7.56 14.80 1.26
C GLY A 30 -8.31 16.01 1.85
N SER A 31 -9.26 15.80 2.77
CA SER A 31 -9.89 16.90 3.51
C SER A 31 -8.82 17.79 4.17
N PRO A 32 -8.87 19.13 3.98
CA PRO A 32 -7.89 20.04 4.58
C PRO A 32 -8.14 20.28 6.07
N ILE A 33 -9.30 19.90 6.59
CA ILE A 33 -9.74 20.19 7.96
C ILE A 33 -9.84 18.94 8.84
N TRP A 34 -9.87 17.76 8.24
CA TRP A 34 -10.02 16.49 8.96
C TRP A 34 -8.85 15.58 8.62
N VAL A 35 -8.20 15.04 9.65
CA VAL A 35 -7.18 14.00 9.50
C VAL A 35 -7.72 12.68 9.98
N ASN A 36 -7.40 11.61 9.26
CA ASN A 36 -7.78 10.25 9.62
C ASN A 36 -6.56 9.51 10.16
N LEU A 37 -6.51 9.36 11.50
CA LEU A 37 -5.42 8.65 12.18
C LEU A 37 -5.64 7.13 12.25
N GLY A 38 -6.73 6.62 11.68
CA GLY A 38 -7.00 5.18 11.60
C GLY A 38 -6.26 4.49 10.45
N GLN A 39 -5.83 5.25 9.44
CA GLN A 39 -5.16 4.72 8.26
C GLN A 39 -3.65 4.94 8.36
N GLY A 40 -2.86 3.89 8.16
CA GLY A 40 -1.39 3.98 8.07
C GLY A 40 -0.89 4.51 6.73
N GLN A 41 -1.62 5.45 6.11
CA GLN A 41 -1.24 5.99 4.80
C GLN A 41 -0.01 6.91 4.95
N PRO A 42 1.08 6.69 4.20
CA PRO A 42 2.23 7.57 4.23
C PRO A 42 1.97 8.91 3.53
N GLU A 43 2.81 9.90 3.82
CA GLU A 43 2.87 11.15 3.06
C GLU A 43 3.18 10.86 1.57
N VAL A 44 2.47 11.52 0.67
CA VAL A 44 2.53 11.31 -0.79
C VAL A 44 3.34 12.40 -1.48
N GLY A 45 3.48 13.57 -0.87
CA GLY A 45 4.29 14.69 -1.35
C GLY A 45 5.76 14.58 -0.97
N ASP A 46 6.55 15.59 -1.34
CA ASP A 46 7.96 15.63 -0.96
C ASP A 46 8.13 15.80 0.55
N ILE A 47 9.07 15.05 1.12
CA ILE A 47 9.39 15.11 2.55
C ILE A 47 10.73 15.84 2.69
N PRO A 48 10.80 16.96 3.44
CA PRO A 48 12.06 17.67 3.64
C PRO A 48 13.17 16.77 4.18
N GLY A 49 14.30 16.72 3.47
CA GLY A 49 15.46 15.89 3.82
C GLY A 49 15.36 14.42 3.39
N ALA A 50 14.24 13.98 2.81
CA ALA A 50 14.15 12.66 2.20
C ALA A 50 14.74 12.63 0.78
N PRO A 51 15.18 11.46 0.29
CA PRO A 51 15.56 11.30 -1.11
C PRO A 51 14.42 11.68 -2.06
N PRO A 52 14.73 12.24 -3.24
CA PRO A 52 13.72 12.54 -4.26
C PRO A 52 12.91 11.29 -4.63
N ARG A 53 11.61 11.48 -4.89
CA ARG A 53 10.75 10.38 -5.33
C ARG A 53 11.12 9.94 -6.74
N ILE A 54 11.16 8.63 -6.96
CA ILE A 54 11.30 8.05 -8.30
C ILE A 54 9.94 8.17 -9.00
N THR A 55 9.85 9.01 -10.03
CA THR A 55 8.61 9.27 -10.78
C THR A 55 8.57 8.62 -12.16
N SER A 56 9.71 8.09 -12.63
CA SER A 56 9.82 7.34 -13.87
C SER A 56 10.85 6.23 -13.74
N ILE A 57 10.58 5.11 -14.43
CA ILE A 57 11.53 4.03 -14.67
C ILE A 57 11.44 3.65 -16.14
N ALA A 58 12.58 3.34 -16.77
CA ALA A 58 12.60 2.75 -18.10
C ALA A 58 12.47 1.23 -17.94
N LEU A 59 11.63 0.62 -18.77
CA LEU A 59 11.39 -0.82 -18.78
C LEU A 59 11.68 -1.36 -20.18
N GLU A 60 12.39 -2.48 -20.22
CA GLU A 60 12.59 -3.29 -21.41
C GLU A 60 11.50 -4.38 -21.49
N PRO A 61 11.21 -4.93 -22.68
CA PRO A 61 10.18 -5.96 -22.82
C PRO A 61 10.31 -7.15 -21.85
N THR A 62 11.54 -7.50 -21.48
CA THR A 62 11.85 -8.58 -20.52
C THR A 62 11.46 -8.26 -19.09
N ASP A 63 11.37 -6.99 -18.70
CA ASP A 63 11.01 -6.59 -17.33
C ASP A 63 9.53 -6.88 -17.01
N HIS A 64 8.72 -7.16 -18.03
CA HIS A 64 7.34 -7.60 -17.88
C HIS A 64 7.20 -9.10 -17.55
N ALA A 65 8.30 -9.86 -17.55
CA ALA A 65 8.27 -11.28 -17.23
C ALA A 65 8.05 -11.54 -15.73
N TYR A 66 7.61 -12.75 -15.40
CA TYR A 66 7.57 -13.17 -13.99
C TYR A 66 8.96 -13.17 -13.37
N GLY A 67 9.05 -12.59 -12.18
CA GLY A 67 10.23 -12.70 -11.33
C GLY A 67 10.35 -14.08 -10.67
N PRO A 68 11.50 -14.38 -10.04
CA PRO A 68 11.68 -15.61 -9.28
C PRO A 68 10.73 -15.68 -8.08
N ILE A 69 10.34 -16.89 -7.66
CA ILE A 69 9.43 -17.14 -6.52
C ILE A 69 9.90 -16.42 -5.24
N ASN A 70 11.21 -16.39 -5.01
CA ASN A 70 11.82 -15.78 -3.83
C ASN A 70 12.22 -14.32 -4.05
N GLY A 71 11.84 -13.69 -5.17
CA GLY A 71 12.31 -12.37 -5.60
C GLY A 71 13.65 -12.39 -6.37
N GLY A 72 14.02 -11.26 -6.97
CA GLY A 72 15.30 -11.10 -7.67
C GLY A 72 16.50 -11.17 -6.72
N ALA A 73 17.59 -11.83 -7.14
CA ALA A 73 18.78 -11.99 -6.30
C ALA A 73 19.40 -10.63 -5.94
N ASP A 74 19.56 -9.76 -6.93
CA ASP A 74 20.18 -8.44 -6.75
C ASP A 74 19.40 -7.56 -5.77
N LEU A 75 18.06 -7.57 -5.86
CA LEU A 75 17.21 -6.85 -4.91
C LEU A 75 17.35 -7.39 -3.48
N ARG A 76 17.37 -8.72 -3.31
CA ARG A 76 17.56 -9.32 -1.98
C ARG A 76 18.90 -8.94 -1.37
N THR A 77 19.97 -8.97 -2.17
CA THR A 77 21.32 -8.57 -1.72
C THR A 77 21.33 -7.10 -1.34
N ALA A 78 20.79 -6.21 -2.19
CA ALA A 78 20.74 -4.78 -1.90
C ALA A 78 19.96 -4.44 -0.62
N VAL A 79 18.86 -5.17 -0.35
CA VAL A 79 18.12 -5.03 0.92
C VAL A 79 18.97 -5.51 2.10
N ALA A 80 19.67 -6.64 1.98
CA ALA A 80 20.53 -7.17 3.04
C ALA A 80 21.72 -6.24 3.33
N ASP A 81 22.30 -5.59 2.34
CA ASP A 81 23.41 -4.65 2.53
C ASP A 81 22.95 -3.32 3.16
N HIS A 82 21.65 -3.00 3.11
CA HIS A 82 21.10 -1.77 3.67
C HIS A 82 20.82 -1.85 5.18
N TYR A 83 20.56 -3.05 5.71
CA TYR A 83 20.13 -3.29 7.10
C TYR A 83 21.17 -4.09 7.89
#